data_AF-A0A9E3C056-F1
#
_entry.id   AF-A0A9E3C056-F1
#
_cell.length_a   1.000
_cell.length_b   1.000
_cell.length_c   1.000
_cell.angle_alpha   90.00
_cell.angle_beta   90.00
_cell.angle_gamma   90.00
#
_symmetry.space_group_name_H-M   'P 1'
#
loop_
_entity.id
_entity.type
_entity.pdbx_description
1 polymer ?
#
loop_
_entity_poly.entity_id
_entity_poly.type
_entity_poly.pdbx_seq_one_letter_code
_entity_poly.pdbx_strand_id
1 'polypeptide(L)'
;MKTVFFVLAALLFLNVNASAQDKNFYLFLAFGQSNMEGFPGVEDQDKGPVDPRFQMMAAVDFPNQQRQRGHWYTAVPPLSRPGAGIGPSDYFGRTLVAHLPANIKVGIINVSVAGCKIEMFDKEHYTSYAETAPPWMKGIIAAYGGDPYQRLVDMAKLAQ
;
A
#
# COMPACT_ATOMS: atom_id res chain seq x y z
N MET A 1 -42.21 30.16 6.36
CA MET A 1 -42.26 28.78 5.81
C MET A 1 -41.21 28.50 4.74
N LYS A 2 -41.06 29.33 3.71
CA LYS A 2 -40.09 29.08 2.60
C LYS A 2 -38.63 28.99 3.07
N THR A 3 -38.20 29.84 3.99
CA THR A 3 -36.81 29.87 4.50
C THR A 3 -36.45 28.64 5.35
N VAL A 4 -37.40 28.09 6.10
CA VAL A 4 -37.21 26.86 6.90
C VAL A 4 -37.00 25.65 5.99
N PHE A 5 -37.70 25.60 4.85
CA PHE A 5 -37.53 24.54 3.84
C PHE A 5 -36.14 24.57 3.18
N PHE A 6 -35.58 25.76 2.91
CA PHE A 6 -34.23 25.88 2.35
C PHE A 6 -33.13 25.45 3.34
N VAL A 7 -33.29 25.75 4.63
CA VAL A 7 -32.34 25.32 5.67
C VAL A 7 -32.39 23.80 5.88
N LEU A 8 -33.58 23.19 5.85
CA LEU A 8 -33.73 21.73 5.97
C LEU A 8 -33.11 20.99 4.77
N ALA A 9 -33.29 21.52 3.55
CA ALA A 9 -32.68 20.97 2.34
C ALA A 9 -31.14 21.06 2.40
N ALA A 10 -30.57 22.19 2.85
CA ALA A 10 -29.13 22.34 3.01
C ALA A 10 -28.53 21.38 4.07
N LEU A 11 -29.26 21.09 5.14
CA LEU A 11 -28.84 20.11 6.18
C LEU A 11 -28.87 18.65 5.70
N LEU A 12 -29.73 18.32 4.72
CA LEU A 12 -29.78 16.99 4.09
C LEU A 12 -28.57 16.73 3.17
N PHE A 13 -27.97 17.77 2.57
CA PHE A 13 -26.77 17.63 1.73
C PHE A 13 -25.45 17.57 2.53
N LEU A 14 -25.45 17.94 3.82
CA LEU A 14 -24.25 17.93 4.66
C LEU A 14 -23.90 16.56 5.26
N ASN A 15 -24.71 15.51 5.02
CA ASN A 15 -24.56 14.20 5.65
C ASN A 15 -24.17 13.06 4.69
N VAL A 16 -23.78 13.36 3.45
CA VAL A 16 -23.41 12.31 2.48
C VAL A 16 -21.92 11.97 2.57
N ASN A 17 -21.47 11.50 3.73
CA ASN A 17 -20.24 10.70 3.83
C ASN A 17 -20.61 9.22 3.82
N ALA A 18 -21.21 8.77 2.72
CA ALA A 18 -21.44 7.35 2.50
C ALA A 18 -20.15 6.72 1.94
N SER A 19 -19.19 6.39 2.80
CA SER A 19 -18.13 5.43 2.43
C SER A 19 -18.74 4.03 2.49
N ALA A 20 -19.10 3.50 1.33
CA ALA A 20 -19.48 2.09 1.20
C ALA A 20 -18.21 1.26 1.13
N GLN A 21 -17.60 0.96 2.28
CA GLN A 21 -16.49 0.01 2.34
C GLN A 21 -16.92 -1.32 1.70
N ASP A 22 -16.17 -1.78 0.69
CA ASP A 22 -16.38 -3.07 0.05
C ASP A 22 -16.09 -4.18 1.06
N LYS A 23 -17.14 -4.74 1.66
CA LYS A 23 -17.04 -5.82 2.65
C LYS A 23 -16.37 -7.09 2.10
N ASN A 24 -16.25 -7.21 0.78
CA ASN A 24 -15.58 -8.32 0.11
C ASN A 24 -14.14 -7.99 -0.29
N PHE A 25 -13.56 -6.87 0.16
CA PHE A 25 -12.17 -6.51 -0.11
C PHE A 25 -11.36 -6.40 1.17
N TYR A 26 -10.52 -7.41 1.43
CA TYR A 26 -9.67 -7.46 2.61
C TYR A 26 -8.35 -6.75 2.35
N LEU A 27 -8.16 -5.61 3.00
CA LEU A 27 -6.97 -4.78 2.87
C LEU A 27 -5.98 -5.09 4.00
N PHE A 28 -4.72 -5.36 3.66
CA PHE A 28 -3.64 -5.49 4.63
C PHE A 28 -2.51 -4.50 4.33
N LEU A 29 -2.04 -3.86 5.40
CA LEU A 29 -0.92 -2.93 5.38
C LEU A 29 0.35 -3.69 5.76
N ALA A 30 1.31 -3.73 4.86
CA ALA A 30 2.62 -4.33 5.06
C ALA A 30 3.67 -3.21 5.19
N PHE A 31 4.48 -3.30 6.24
CA PHE A 31 5.58 -2.37 6.48
C PHE A 31 6.70 -3.06 7.24
N GLY A 32 7.89 -2.48 7.20
CA GLY A 32 9.07 -3.01 7.90
C GLY A 32 10.35 -2.77 7.12
N GLN A 33 11.33 -3.65 7.35
CA GLN A 33 12.65 -3.58 6.73
C GLN A 33 12.82 -4.55 5.54
N SER A 34 14.07 -4.93 5.23
CA SER A 34 14.45 -5.72 4.03
C SER A 34 13.67 -7.01 3.85
N ASN A 35 13.35 -7.73 4.94
CA ASN A 35 12.62 -9.00 4.85
C ASN A 35 11.14 -8.81 4.47
N MET A 36 10.56 -7.62 4.71
CA MET A 36 9.23 -7.27 4.20
C MET A 36 9.30 -6.63 2.80
N GLU A 37 10.38 -5.87 2.52
CA GLU A 37 10.63 -5.27 1.20
C GLU A 37 10.81 -6.34 0.12
N GLY A 38 11.58 -7.38 0.44
CA GLY A 38 11.88 -8.55 -0.39
C GLY A 38 13.31 -8.59 -0.92
N PHE A 39 14.03 -9.70 -0.68
CA PHE A 39 15.42 -9.97 -1.11
C PHE A 39 15.62 -11.50 -1.29
N PRO A 40 16.41 -12.02 -2.27
CA PRO A 40 17.35 -11.31 -3.17
C PRO A 40 16.80 -10.88 -4.54
N GLY A 41 15.58 -11.28 -4.91
CA GLY A 41 15.04 -10.97 -6.24
C GLY A 41 13.71 -11.65 -6.50
N VAL A 42 13.28 -11.63 -7.76
CA VAL A 42 12.07 -12.30 -8.26
C VAL A 42 12.50 -13.32 -9.31
N GLU A 43 12.27 -14.60 -9.06
CA GLU A 43 12.58 -15.68 -9.99
C GLU A 43 11.41 -15.88 -10.98
N ASP A 44 11.64 -16.63 -12.06
CA ASP A 44 10.61 -16.86 -13.08
C ASP A 44 9.39 -17.60 -12.50
N GLN A 45 9.60 -18.50 -11.53
CA GLN A 45 8.53 -19.21 -10.83
C GLN A 45 7.62 -18.27 -10.01
N ASP A 46 8.13 -17.12 -9.57
CA ASP A 46 7.37 -16.18 -8.76
C ASP A 46 6.45 -15.29 -9.59
N LYS A 47 6.72 -15.15 -10.89
CA LYS A 47 6.03 -14.19 -11.77
C LYS A 47 4.59 -14.58 -12.08
N GLY A 48 4.20 -15.84 -11.93
CA GLY A 48 2.79 -16.22 -12.05
C GLY A 48 2.50 -17.67 -12.44
N PRO A 49 1.21 -17.98 -12.68
CA PRO A 49 0.07 -17.05 -12.67
C PRO A 49 -0.27 -16.49 -11.26
N VAL A 50 -0.85 -15.29 -11.21
CA VAL A 50 -1.37 -14.66 -9.98
C VAL A 50 -2.88 -14.46 -10.13
N ASP A 51 -3.66 -14.94 -9.16
CA ASP A 51 -5.12 -14.78 -9.15
C ASP A 51 -5.48 -13.28 -9.18
N PRO A 52 -6.34 -12.80 -10.11
CA PRO A 52 -6.76 -11.40 -10.17
C PRO A 52 -7.46 -10.88 -8.91
N ARG A 53 -7.94 -11.73 -8.01
CA ARG A 53 -8.47 -11.30 -6.70
C ARG A 53 -7.37 -10.83 -5.75
N PHE A 54 -6.13 -11.23 -5.99
CA PHE A 54 -4.98 -10.74 -5.23
C PHE A 54 -4.40 -9.49 -5.90
N GLN A 55 -4.65 -8.35 -5.26
CA GLN A 55 -4.31 -7.03 -5.75
C GLN A 55 -3.22 -6.39 -4.88
N MET A 56 -2.42 -5.53 -5.50
CA MET A 56 -1.46 -4.66 -4.82
C MET A 56 -1.70 -3.21 -5.24
N MET A 57 -1.69 -2.28 -4.28
CA MET A 57 -1.70 -0.86 -4.60
C MET A 57 -0.25 -0.39 -4.69
N ALA A 58 0.11 0.19 -5.83
CA ALA A 58 1.44 0.73 -6.02
C ALA A 58 1.68 1.90 -5.04
N ALA A 59 2.56 1.71 -4.05
CA ALA A 59 2.91 2.77 -3.11
C ALA A 59 3.93 3.76 -3.70
N VAL A 60 4.54 3.44 -4.83
CA VAL A 60 5.43 4.27 -5.66
C VAL A 60 5.17 3.95 -7.14
N ASP A 61 5.70 4.73 -8.07
CA ASP A 61 5.61 4.40 -9.49
C ASP A 61 6.53 3.22 -9.86
N PHE A 62 6.07 2.36 -10.77
CA PHE A 62 6.82 1.28 -11.38
C PHE A 62 6.88 1.50 -12.90
N PRO A 63 7.84 2.31 -13.41
CA PRO A 63 7.88 2.67 -14.82
C PRO A 63 7.94 1.45 -15.76
N ASN A 64 8.74 0.44 -15.40
CA ASN A 64 8.92 -0.77 -16.23
C ASN A 64 7.67 -1.67 -16.25
N GLN A 65 6.90 -1.68 -15.16
CA GLN A 65 5.66 -2.44 -15.03
C GLN A 65 4.42 -1.58 -15.34
N GLN A 66 4.61 -0.32 -15.75
CA GLN A 66 3.55 0.65 -16.03
C GLN A 66 2.54 0.80 -14.88
N ARG A 67 3.01 0.71 -13.63
CA ARG A 67 2.18 0.95 -12.44
C ARG A 67 2.37 2.37 -11.95
N GLN A 68 1.27 3.04 -11.68
CA GLN A 68 1.25 4.40 -11.13
C GLN A 68 0.87 4.34 -9.67
N ARG A 69 1.51 5.17 -8.85
CA ARG A 69 1.23 5.28 -7.43
C ARG A 69 -0.27 5.48 -7.17
N GLY A 70 -0.81 4.79 -6.17
CA GLY A 70 -2.19 4.90 -5.73
C GLY A 70 -3.20 4.07 -6.56
N HIS A 71 -2.74 3.34 -7.57
CA HIS A 71 -3.61 2.47 -8.37
C HIS A 71 -3.43 1.00 -8.00
N TRP A 72 -4.49 0.21 -8.19
CA TRP A 72 -4.54 -1.22 -7.94
C TRP A 72 -4.14 -2.04 -9.18
N TYR A 73 -3.36 -3.09 -8.95
CA TYR A 73 -2.88 -4.02 -9.97
C TYR A 73 -2.92 -5.45 -9.45
N THR A 74 -3.02 -6.44 -10.33
CA THR A 74 -2.74 -7.83 -9.95
C THR A 74 -1.35 -7.91 -9.30
N ALA A 75 -1.26 -8.58 -8.16
CA ALA A 75 -0.08 -8.61 -7.29
C ALA A 75 1.04 -9.51 -7.84
N VAL A 76 1.52 -9.19 -9.04
CA VAL A 76 2.74 -9.78 -9.63
C VAL A 76 3.95 -9.09 -8.99
N PRO A 77 4.91 -9.83 -8.41
CA PRO A 77 6.07 -9.24 -7.76
C PRO A 77 6.92 -8.33 -8.68
N PRO A 78 7.68 -7.37 -8.11
CA PRO A 78 7.75 -7.06 -6.69
C PRO A 78 6.53 -6.24 -6.20
N LEU A 79 6.24 -6.34 -4.90
CA LEU A 79 5.05 -5.71 -4.30
C LEU A 79 5.34 -4.41 -3.53
N SER A 80 6.60 -4.13 -3.17
CA SER A 80 7.00 -2.96 -2.37
C SER A 80 7.41 -1.77 -3.24
N ARG A 81 8.37 -1.96 -4.15
CA ARG A 81 8.91 -0.94 -5.07
C ARG A 81 9.71 -1.58 -6.22
N PRO A 82 10.04 -0.82 -7.29
CA PRO A 82 10.97 -1.27 -8.31
C PRO A 82 12.32 -1.74 -7.74
N GLY A 83 12.81 -2.86 -8.28
CA GLY A 83 14.10 -3.44 -7.89
C GLY A 83 14.10 -4.26 -6.59
N ALA A 84 12.96 -4.38 -5.90
CA ALA A 84 12.82 -5.30 -4.77
C ALA A 84 12.60 -6.75 -5.23
N GLY A 85 12.75 -7.70 -4.30
CA GLY A 85 12.51 -9.12 -4.52
C GLY A 85 11.16 -9.61 -3.97
N ILE A 86 11.09 -10.92 -3.71
CA ILE A 86 9.96 -11.56 -3.04
C ILE A 86 9.96 -11.28 -1.55
N GLY A 87 8.79 -10.89 -1.02
CA GLY A 87 8.54 -10.72 0.40
C GLY A 87 7.44 -11.67 0.90
N PRO A 88 7.19 -11.70 2.22
CA PRO A 88 6.14 -12.54 2.80
C PRO A 88 4.73 -12.16 2.30
N SER A 89 4.52 -10.90 1.88
CA SER A 89 3.24 -10.45 1.33
C SER A 89 2.82 -11.23 0.08
N ASP A 90 3.77 -11.70 -0.74
CA ASP A 90 3.51 -12.44 -1.97
C ASP A 90 2.73 -13.73 -1.69
N TYR A 91 3.30 -14.61 -0.86
CA TYR A 91 2.67 -15.90 -0.54
C TYR A 91 1.55 -15.78 0.48
N PHE A 92 1.59 -14.77 1.36
CA PHE A 92 0.46 -14.46 2.22
C PHE A 92 -0.82 -14.20 1.40
N GLY A 93 -0.76 -13.28 0.44
CA GLY A 93 -1.92 -12.93 -0.39
C GLY A 93 -2.39 -14.08 -1.29
N ARG A 94 -1.45 -14.78 -1.94
CA ARG A 94 -1.74 -15.99 -2.75
C ARG A 94 -2.44 -17.06 -1.93
N THR A 95 -1.97 -17.31 -0.71
CA THR A 95 -2.56 -18.32 0.18
C THR A 95 -3.98 -17.91 0.60
N LEU A 96 -4.20 -16.63 0.92
CA LEU A 96 -5.54 -16.15 1.26
C LEU A 96 -6.51 -16.34 0.11
N VAL A 97 -6.20 -15.87 -1.11
CA VAL A 97 -7.14 -16.02 -2.23
C VAL A 97 -7.38 -17.48 -2.60
N ALA A 98 -6.41 -18.38 -2.42
CA ALA A 98 -6.61 -19.81 -2.66
C ALA A 98 -7.63 -20.46 -1.70
N HIS A 99 -7.84 -19.90 -0.51
CA HIS A 99 -8.69 -20.49 0.54
C HIS A 99 -9.93 -19.64 0.88
N LEU A 100 -10.00 -18.39 0.43
CA LEU A 100 -11.14 -17.52 0.64
C LEU A 100 -12.23 -17.75 -0.43
N PRO A 101 -13.51 -17.50 -0.09
CA PRO A 101 -14.61 -17.55 -1.06
C PRO A 101 -14.34 -16.73 -2.32
N ALA A 102 -14.87 -17.19 -3.46
CA ALA A 102 -14.58 -16.60 -4.77
C ALA A 102 -14.97 -15.12 -4.91
N ASN A 103 -15.90 -14.64 -4.08
CA ASN A 103 -16.31 -13.22 -4.06
C ASN A 103 -15.34 -12.32 -3.28
N ILE A 104 -14.37 -12.86 -2.53
CA ILE A 104 -13.45 -12.07 -1.72
C ILE A 104 -12.18 -11.73 -2.51
N LYS A 105 -11.83 -10.43 -2.52
CA LYS A 105 -10.56 -9.88 -2.98
C LYS A 105 -9.63 -9.63 -1.80
N VAL A 106 -8.33 -9.70 -2.04
CA VAL A 106 -7.27 -9.39 -1.06
C VAL A 106 -6.38 -8.30 -1.64
N GLY A 107 -6.18 -7.23 -0.89
CA GLY A 107 -5.36 -6.08 -1.28
C GLY A 107 -4.18 -5.91 -0.34
N ILE A 108 -2.98 -5.71 -0.91
CA ILE A 108 -1.78 -5.37 -0.14
C ILE A 108 -1.30 -3.96 -0.50
N ILE A 109 -0.94 -3.21 0.54
CA ILE A 109 -0.17 -1.96 0.44
C ILE A 109 1.15 -2.22 1.16
N ASN A 110 2.28 -2.21 0.45
CA ASN A 110 3.59 -2.47 1.05
C ASN A 110 4.48 -1.22 1.00
N VAL A 111 4.84 -0.70 2.18
CA VAL A 111 5.82 0.38 2.34
C VAL A 111 6.89 -0.10 3.31
N SER A 112 8.01 -0.54 2.76
CA SER A 112 9.13 -1.11 3.53
C SER A 112 10.44 -0.47 3.13
N VAL A 113 11.36 -0.30 4.09
CA VAL A 113 12.66 0.34 3.86
C VAL A 113 13.78 -0.59 4.30
N ALA A 114 14.54 -1.15 3.35
CA ALA A 114 15.63 -2.05 3.69
C ALA A 114 16.60 -1.48 4.73
N GLY A 115 16.98 -2.30 5.71
CA GLY A 115 17.92 -1.95 6.79
C GLY A 115 17.53 -0.80 7.71
N CYS A 116 16.30 -0.28 7.62
CA CYS A 116 15.85 0.77 8.51
C CYS A 116 15.62 0.22 9.93
N LYS A 117 15.80 1.08 10.93
CA LYS A 117 15.27 0.85 12.28
C LYS A 117 13.80 1.28 12.36
N ILE A 118 13.16 1.02 13.50
CA ILE A 118 11.74 1.33 13.72
C ILE A 118 11.45 2.84 13.69
N GLU A 119 12.43 3.67 14.02
CA GLU A 119 12.36 5.13 14.02
C GLU A 119 11.99 5.72 12.66
N MET A 120 12.21 4.97 11.56
CA MET A 120 11.78 5.37 10.22
C MET A 120 10.25 5.43 10.07
N PHE A 121 9.53 4.72 10.94
CA PHE A 121 8.07 4.72 10.99
C PHE A 121 7.52 5.50 12.19
N ASP A 122 8.38 6.27 12.88
CA ASP A 122 7.94 7.22 13.89
C ASP A 122 7.34 8.48 13.23
N LYS A 123 6.33 9.08 13.85
CA LYS A 123 5.59 10.22 13.26
C LYS A 123 6.33 11.55 13.37
N GLU A 124 7.14 11.71 14.40
CA GLU A 124 7.68 13.02 14.80
C GLU A 124 9.20 13.09 14.59
N HIS A 125 9.89 11.96 14.74
CA HIS A 125 11.34 11.92 14.83
C HIS A 125 12.03 11.21 13.66
N TYR A 126 11.29 10.75 12.65
CA TYR A 126 11.86 10.00 11.50
C TYR A 126 12.93 10.78 10.74
N THR A 127 12.81 12.11 10.63
CA THR A 127 13.74 12.97 9.89
C THR A 127 15.15 12.90 10.47
N SER A 128 15.28 12.99 11.79
CA SER A 128 16.56 12.88 12.50
C SER A 128 17.27 11.55 12.20
N TYR A 129 16.52 10.45 12.10
CA TYR A 129 17.08 9.15 11.73
C TYR A 129 17.42 9.10 10.23
N ALA A 130 16.54 9.59 9.36
CA ALA A 130 16.73 9.65 7.91
C ALA A 130 18.00 10.42 7.51
N GLU A 131 18.36 11.48 8.24
CA GLU A 131 19.59 12.25 8.02
C GLU A 131 20.86 11.42 8.22
N THR A 132 20.85 10.48 9.16
CA THR A 132 21.97 9.57 9.46
C THR A 132 22.05 8.36 8.51
N ALA A 133 21.04 8.16 7.67
CA ALA A 133 20.94 6.97 6.84
C ALA A 133 22.04 6.92 5.75
N PRO A 134 22.54 5.72 5.41
CA PRO A 134 23.49 5.57 4.32
C PRO A 134 22.85 5.94 2.96
N PRO A 135 23.64 6.32 1.94
CA PRO A 135 23.10 6.84 0.68
C PRO A 135 22.08 5.92 -0.02
N TRP A 136 22.30 4.61 0.02
CA TRP A 136 21.37 3.64 -0.58
C TRP A 136 19.99 3.65 0.11
N MET A 137 19.96 3.82 1.43
CA MET A 137 18.70 3.88 2.20
C MET A 137 17.99 5.20 1.95
N LYS A 138 18.72 6.32 1.85
CA LYS A 138 18.16 7.62 1.49
C LYS A 138 17.42 7.59 0.15
N GLY A 139 17.92 6.81 -0.82
CA GLY A 139 17.23 6.58 -2.09
C GLY A 139 15.87 5.88 -1.92
N ILE A 140 15.80 4.87 -1.03
CA ILE A 140 14.54 4.16 -0.73
C ILE A 140 13.56 5.08 -0.01
N ILE A 141 14.02 5.81 1.01
CA ILE A 141 13.20 6.79 1.74
C ILE A 141 12.66 7.86 0.77
N ALA A 142 13.49 8.38 -0.13
CA ALA A 142 13.09 9.37 -1.13
C ALA A 142 12.01 8.84 -2.10
N ALA A 143 12.04 7.55 -2.47
CA ALA A 143 10.98 6.95 -3.30
C ALA A 143 9.61 7.03 -2.63
N TYR A 144 9.57 6.92 -1.30
CA TYR A 144 8.36 7.12 -0.50
C TYR A 144 8.08 8.59 -0.13
N GLY A 145 8.86 9.54 -0.66
CA GLY A 145 8.66 10.97 -0.48
C GLY A 145 9.33 11.54 0.77
N GLY A 146 10.30 10.82 1.36
CA GLY A 146 10.99 11.25 2.58
C GLY A 146 10.36 10.71 3.87
N ASP A 147 9.07 10.33 3.82
CA ASP A 147 8.30 9.88 4.99
C ASP A 147 7.56 8.56 4.67
N PRO A 148 8.19 7.40 4.94
CA PRO A 148 7.57 6.09 4.73
C PRO A 148 6.31 5.85 5.57
N TYR A 149 6.24 6.40 6.79
CA TYR A 149 5.04 6.31 7.63
C TYR A 149 3.86 7.02 6.96
N GLN A 150 4.06 8.28 6.57
CA GLN A 150 3.01 9.08 5.95
C GLN A 150 2.58 8.47 4.61
N ARG A 151 3.52 7.93 3.83
CA ARG A 151 3.19 7.21 2.60
C ARG A 151 2.25 6.04 2.86
N LEU A 152 2.51 5.22 3.88
CA LEU A 152 1.64 4.09 4.23
C LEU A 152 0.23 4.57 4.60
N VAL A 153 0.13 5.63 5.41
CA VAL A 153 -1.15 6.23 5.82
C VAL A 153 -1.92 6.78 4.63
N ASP A 154 -1.25 7.48 3.71
CA ASP A 154 -1.88 8.07 2.53
C ASP A 154 -2.45 7.00 1.60
N MET A 155 -1.69 5.93 1.34
CA MET A 155 -2.17 4.80 0.54
C MET A 155 -3.31 4.06 1.24
N ALA A 156 -3.24 3.89 2.57
CA ALA A 156 -4.31 3.27 3.34
C ALA A 156 -5.62 4.08 3.29
N LYS A 157 -5.54 5.42 3.33
CA LYS A 157 -6.70 6.30 3.17
C LYS A 157 -7.26 6.28 1.76
N LEU A 158 -6.40 6.23 0.75
CA LEU A 158 -6.82 6.14 -0.65
C LEU A 158 -7.54 4.81 -0.96
N ALA A 159 -7.25 3.76 -0.19
CA ALA A 159 -7.87 2.46 -0.35
C ALA A 159 -9.27 2.33 0.30
N GLN A 160 -9.71 3.32 1.09
CA GLN A 160 -11.00 3.32 1.81
C GLN A 160 -12.16 3.89 1.00
#